data_AF-A0A0D6AP72-F1
#
_entry.id   AF-A0A0D6AP72-F1
#
_cell.length_a   1.000
_cell.length_b   1.000
_cell.length_c   1.000
_cell.angle_alpha   90.00
_cell.angle_beta   90.00
_cell.angle_gamma   90.00
#
_symmetry.space_group_name_H-M   'P 1'
#
loop_
_entity.id
_entity.type
_entity.pdbx_description
1 polymer ?
#
loop_
_entity_poly.entity_id
_entity_poly.type
_entity_poly.pdbx_seq_one_letter_code
_entity_poly.pdbx_strand_id
1 'polypeptide(L)'
;MEGLINKASLLTVPNRADPIKFFPIDLKEARRKKKIDISDFVLIFVGQFIPRKGYKQVLEAIKLIPNIKIIFIGKGTPPQISEQIIFAGSVSHEELPQWLACANIFVLPTTGEGCSNAISEAMAMGLPIISSNLPEISCQVFPDSSILVDPMSIDEIVKGINLIKDNYDEFQSKAIKNAHSLPKEKRAEIIGKWIVEEISKEEKN
;
A
#
# COMPACT_ATOMS: atom_id res chain seq x y z
N MET A 1 -26.72 18.03 17.75
CA MET A 1 -26.78 16.55 17.67
C MET A 1 -25.61 16.02 18.49
N GLU A 2 -25.84 15.79 19.78
CA GLU A 2 -24.92 14.99 20.59
C GLU A 2 -24.98 13.57 20.04
N GLY A 3 -23.86 13.08 19.50
CA GLY A 3 -23.78 11.70 19.04
C GLY A 3 -23.94 10.74 20.22
N LEU A 4 -24.58 9.59 19.99
CA LEU A 4 -24.78 8.51 20.96
C LEU A 4 -23.47 8.00 21.62
N ILE A 5 -22.31 8.40 21.10
CA ILE A 5 -21.00 7.97 21.54
C ILE A 5 -20.10 9.20 21.65
N ASN A 6 -19.47 9.39 22.82
CA ASN A 6 -18.44 10.39 22.99
C ASN A 6 -17.20 9.97 22.17
N LYS A 7 -16.68 10.85 21.28
CA LYS A 7 -15.49 10.56 20.46
C LYS A 7 -14.27 10.10 21.29
N ALA A 8 -14.24 10.44 22.57
CA ALA A 8 -13.21 10.01 23.52
C ALA A 8 -13.15 8.47 23.76
N SER A 9 -14.18 7.72 23.35
CA SER A 9 -14.29 6.26 23.59
C SER A 9 -14.05 5.41 22.32
N LEU A 10 -13.39 5.95 21.28
CA LEU A 10 -13.19 5.23 20.01
C LEU A 10 -11.71 5.01 19.70
N LEU A 11 -11.27 3.74 19.71
CA LEU A 11 -9.96 3.33 19.22
C LEU A 11 -10.06 2.85 17.76
N THR A 12 -9.19 3.39 16.90
CA THR A 12 -9.02 2.90 15.52
C THR A 12 -7.69 2.18 15.39
N VAL A 13 -7.72 0.88 15.06
CA VAL A 13 -6.51 0.07 14.81
C VAL A 13 -6.62 -0.59 13.43
N PRO A 14 -5.85 -0.13 12.41
CA PRO A 14 -5.95 -0.65 11.05
C PRO A 14 -5.57 -2.13 10.96
N ASN A 15 -5.98 -2.80 9.88
CA ASN A 15 -5.62 -4.19 9.60
C ASN A 15 -4.10 -4.36 9.43
N ARG A 16 -3.63 -5.61 9.62
CA ARG A 16 -2.22 -6.00 9.45
C ARG A 16 -2.13 -7.28 8.63
N ALA A 17 -1.21 -7.30 7.68
CA ALA A 17 -0.92 -8.45 6.83
C ALA A 17 -0.31 -9.59 7.64
N ASP A 18 -0.38 -10.82 7.12
CA ASP A 18 0.18 -12.00 7.77
C ASP A 18 1.71 -11.96 7.70
N PRO A 19 2.43 -11.81 8.84
CA PRO A 19 3.89 -11.69 8.82
C PRO A 19 4.59 -12.98 8.38
N ILE A 20 3.90 -14.14 8.43
CA ILE A 20 4.43 -15.41 7.93
C ILE A 20 4.44 -15.43 6.40
N LYS A 21 3.47 -14.77 5.77
CA LYS A 21 3.31 -14.75 4.30
C LYS A 21 3.92 -13.52 3.65
N PHE A 22 3.82 -12.37 4.30
CA PHE A 22 4.26 -11.08 3.80
C PHE A 22 5.41 -10.57 4.65
N PHE A 23 6.61 -10.66 4.10
CA PHE A 23 7.84 -10.15 4.67
C PHE A 23 8.77 -9.71 3.52
N PRO A 24 9.73 -8.80 3.76
CA PRO A 24 10.64 -8.37 2.71
C PRO A 24 11.40 -9.55 2.08
N ILE A 25 11.32 -9.65 0.75
CA ILE A 25 12.04 -10.64 -0.07
C ILE A 25 13.06 -9.89 -0.92
N ASP A 26 14.21 -10.52 -1.19
CA ASP A 26 15.21 -9.94 -2.07
C ASP A 26 14.64 -9.66 -3.48
N LEU A 27 14.74 -8.40 -3.90
CA LEU A 27 14.17 -7.92 -5.16
C LEU A 27 14.83 -8.60 -6.37
N LYS A 28 16.15 -8.87 -6.32
CA LYS A 28 16.86 -9.54 -7.43
C LYS A 28 16.36 -10.97 -7.59
N GLU A 29 16.16 -11.69 -6.49
CA GLU A 29 15.61 -13.04 -6.50
C GLU A 29 14.18 -13.07 -7.08
N ALA A 30 13.32 -12.18 -6.60
CA ALA A 30 11.92 -12.10 -7.05
C ALA A 30 11.83 -11.78 -8.55
N ARG A 31 12.59 -10.77 -9.01
CA ARG A 31 12.62 -10.37 -10.41
C ARG A 31 13.18 -11.45 -11.32
N ARG A 32 14.21 -12.19 -10.89
CA ARG A 32 14.74 -13.34 -11.64
C ARG A 32 13.67 -14.40 -11.88
N LYS A 33 12.83 -14.70 -10.88
CA LYS A 33 11.72 -15.67 -11.00
C LYS A 33 10.63 -15.19 -11.95
N LYS A 34 10.30 -13.90 -11.94
CA LYS A 34 9.25 -13.29 -12.76
C LYS A 34 9.75 -12.76 -14.13
N LYS A 35 11.04 -12.90 -14.43
CA LYS A 35 11.69 -12.43 -15.67
C LYS A 35 11.52 -10.91 -15.88
N ILE A 36 11.67 -10.15 -14.80
CA ILE A 36 11.65 -8.68 -14.81
C ILE A 36 13.09 -8.18 -14.78
N ASP A 37 13.42 -7.15 -15.56
CA ASP A 37 14.79 -6.63 -15.58
C ASP A 37 15.15 -5.99 -14.24
N ILE A 38 16.38 -6.21 -13.79
CA ILE A 38 16.85 -5.63 -12.52
C ILE A 38 17.07 -4.12 -12.61
N SER A 39 17.31 -3.60 -13.81
CA SER A 39 17.48 -2.17 -14.08
C SER A 39 16.16 -1.41 -14.16
N ASP A 40 15.02 -2.10 -14.29
CA ASP A 40 13.71 -1.47 -14.37
C ASP A 40 13.33 -0.81 -13.05
N PHE A 41 12.71 0.37 -13.13
CA PHE A 41 11.97 0.93 -12.00
C PHE A 41 10.49 0.55 -12.13
N VAL A 42 9.97 -0.22 -11.16
CA VAL A 42 8.71 -0.96 -11.28
C VAL A 42 7.72 -0.51 -10.21
N LEU A 43 6.54 -0.06 -10.62
CA LEU A 43 5.39 0.13 -9.75
C LEU A 43 4.57 -1.15 -9.67
N ILE A 44 3.77 -1.28 -8.63
CA ILE A 44 2.74 -2.32 -8.55
C ILE A 44 1.42 -1.75 -8.07
N PHE A 45 0.36 -2.17 -8.74
CA PHE A 45 -1.03 -1.90 -8.39
C PHE A 45 -1.74 -3.23 -8.14
N VAL A 46 -2.38 -3.36 -6.99
CA VAL A 46 -3.16 -4.56 -6.62
C VAL A 46 -4.58 -4.14 -6.26
N GLY A 47 -5.54 -4.58 -7.08
CA GLY A 47 -6.95 -4.27 -6.85
C GLY A 47 -7.83 -4.50 -8.07
N GLN A 48 -9.14 -4.46 -7.88
CA GLN A 48 -10.08 -4.52 -9.01
C GLN A 48 -9.92 -3.29 -9.91
N PHE A 49 -10.03 -3.47 -11.23
CA PHE A 49 -9.98 -2.39 -12.21
C PHE A 49 -11.32 -1.66 -12.32
N ILE A 50 -11.72 -1.04 -11.21
CA ILE A 50 -12.90 -0.20 -11.10
C ILE A 50 -12.48 1.25 -10.86
N PRO A 51 -13.26 2.25 -11.33
CA PRO A 51 -12.88 3.67 -11.26
C PRO A 51 -12.46 4.12 -9.86
N ARG A 52 -13.15 3.66 -8.82
CA ARG A 52 -12.84 4.00 -7.41
C ARG A 52 -11.41 3.65 -7.01
N LYS A 53 -10.79 2.62 -7.59
CA LYS A 53 -9.43 2.19 -7.20
C LYS A 53 -8.33 3.03 -7.86
N GLY A 54 -8.66 3.95 -8.76
CA GLY A 54 -7.70 4.90 -9.32
C GLY A 54 -6.79 4.34 -10.42
N TYR A 55 -7.04 3.13 -10.93
CA TYR A 55 -6.15 2.49 -11.92
C TYR A 55 -6.01 3.32 -13.20
N LYS A 56 -7.05 4.05 -13.63
CA LYS A 56 -7.01 4.93 -14.81
C LYS A 56 -6.07 6.11 -14.61
N GLN A 57 -6.10 6.73 -13.43
CA GLN A 57 -5.23 7.86 -13.09
C GLN A 57 -3.77 7.41 -13.04
N VAL A 58 -3.50 6.21 -12.52
CA VAL A 58 -2.16 5.61 -12.56
C VAL A 58 -1.69 5.39 -13.99
N LEU A 59 -2.56 4.92 -14.90
CA LEU A 59 -2.21 4.75 -16.32
C LEU A 59 -1.85 6.06 -17.01
N GLU A 60 -2.59 7.14 -16.71
CA GLU A 60 -2.24 8.45 -17.27
C GLU A 60 -0.93 8.99 -16.68
N ALA A 61 -0.69 8.77 -15.38
CA ALA A 61 0.55 9.19 -14.73
C ALA A 61 1.80 8.49 -15.29
N ILE A 62 1.78 7.16 -15.48
CA ILE A 62 2.96 6.42 -15.96
C ILE A 62 3.35 6.77 -17.41
N LYS A 63 2.40 7.24 -18.25
CA LYS A 63 2.70 7.70 -19.61
C LYS A 63 3.59 8.95 -19.61
N LEU A 64 3.53 9.73 -18.53
CA LEU A 64 4.29 10.97 -18.37
C LEU A 64 5.68 10.74 -17.76
N ILE A 65 5.99 9.50 -17.34
CA ILE A 65 7.24 9.17 -16.66
C ILE A 65 8.05 8.20 -17.52
N PRO A 66 9.22 8.62 -18.03
CA PRO A 66 10.06 7.73 -18.83
C PRO A 66 10.73 6.65 -17.96
N ASN A 67 11.04 5.52 -18.61
CA ASN A 67 11.79 4.40 -18.02
C ASN A 67 11.14 3.86 -16.75
N ILE A 68 9.83 3.65 -16.80
CA ILE A 68 9.07 3.08 -15.70
C ILE A 68 8.17 1.96 -16.21
N LYS A 69 8.03 0.93 -15.39
CA LYS A 69 7.08 -0.17 -15.63
C LYS A 69 6.08 -0.24 -14.49
N ILE A 70 4.92 -0.83 -14.75
CA ILE A 70 3.93 -1.12 -13.72
C ILE A 70 3.40 -2.54 -13.86
N ILE A 71 3.29 -3.22 -12.73
CA ILE A 71 2.61 -4.50 -12.61
C ILE A 71 1.16 -4.22 -12.20
N PHE A 72 0.19 -4.64 -13.01
CA PHE A 72 -1.23 -4.62 -12.65
C PHE A 72 -1.70 -6.02 -12.27
N ILE A 73 -2.20 -6.16 -11.04
CA ILE A 73 -2.79 -7.38 -10.50
C ILE A 73 -4.22 -7.13 -10.09
N GLY A 74 -5.16 -7.93 -10.60
CA GLY A 74 -6.56 -7.80 -10.27
C GLY A 74 -7.53 -8.44 -11.25
N LYS A 75 -8.81 -8.16 -11.02
CA LYS A 75 -9.95 -8.54 -11.87
C LYS A 75 -10.56 -7.31 -12.52
N GLY A 76 -11.11 -7.49 -13.71
CA GLY A 76 -11.78 -6.46 -14.49
C GLY A 76 -11.16 -6.33 -15.88
N THR A 77 -11.69 -5.39 -16.67
CA THR A 77 -11.14 -5.11 -18.00
C THR A 77 -9.74 -4.52 -17.84
N PRO A 78 -8.69 -5.20 -18.33
CA PRO A 78 -7.34 -4.70 -18.21
C PRO A 78 -7.17 -3.38 -18.95
N PRO A 79 -6.22 -2.55 -18.52
CA PRO A 79 -5.84 -1.37 -19.29
C PRO A 79 -5.29 -1.76 -20.67
N GLN A 80 -5.27 -0.78 -21.58
CA GLN A 80 -4.61 -0.95 -22.88
C GLN A 80 -3.14 -1.34 -22.65
N ILE A 81 -2.75 -2.50 -23.19
CA ILE A 81 -1.41 -3.05 -23.01
C ILE A 81 -0.40 -2.13 -23.72
N SER A 82 0.68 -1.82 -23.03
CA SER A 82 1.85 -1.10 -23.55
C SER A 82 3.12 -1.76 -23.00
N GLU A 83 4.28 -1.40 -23.53
CA GLU A 83 5.57 -1.93 -23.06
C GLU A 83 5.87 -1.55 -21.60
N GLN A 84 5.23 -0.50 -21.07
CA GLN A 84 5.31 -0.10 -19.67
C GLN A 84 4.47 -0.99 -18.74
N ILE A 85 3.56 -1.81 -19.27
CA ILE A 85 2.56 -2.53 -18.48
C ILE A 85 2.83 -4.03 -18.48
N ILE A 86 3.07 -4.56 -17.28
CA ILE A 86 3.09 -5.99 -17.00
C ILE A 86 1.73 -6.37 -16.41
N PHE A 87 0.87 -6.95 -17.24
CA PHE A 87 -0.43 -7.42 -16.78
C PHE A 87 -0.33 -8.85 -16.23
N ALA A 88 -0.40 -9.00 -14.90
CA ALA A 88 -0.29 -10.28 -14.22
C ALA A 88 -1.65 -10.98 -14.01
N GLY A 89 -2.76 -10.32 -14.37
CA GLY A 89 -4.10 -10.85 -14.18
C GLY A 89 -4.47 -11.02 -12.71
N SER A 90 -5.27 -12.02 -12.40
CA SER A 90 -5.58 -12.41 -11.02
C SER A 90 -4.57 -13.44 -10.54
N VAL A 91 -3.89 -13.14 -9.44
CA VAL A 91 -2.90 -14.03 -8.81
C VAL A 91 -3.48 -14.60 -7.52
N SER A 92 -3.01 -15.77 -7.10
CA SER A 92 -3.38 -16.29 -5.79
C SER A 92 -2.76 -15.45 -4.68
N HIS A 93 -3.33 -15.54 -3.48
CA HIS A 93 -2.81 -14.82 -2.34
C HIS A 93 -1.42 -15.33 -1.92
N GLU A 94 -1.12 -16.60 -2.22
CA GLU A 94 0.18 -17.25 -2.00
C GLU A 94 1.25 -16.74 -2.97
N GLU A 95 0.88 -16.35 -4.19
CA GLU A 95 1.82 -15.81 -5.18
C GLU A 95 2.04 -14.31 -5.04
N LEU A 96 1.10 -13.59 -4.42
CA LEU A 96 1.13 -12.13 -4.31
C LEU A 96 2.43 -11.58 -3.66
N PRO A 97 3.01 -12.17 -2.60
CA PRO A 97 4.28 -11.71 -2.04
C PRO A 97 5.42 -11.68 -3.07
N GLN A 98 5.50 -12.68 -3.95
CA GLN A 98 6.55 -12.74 -4.99
C GLN A 98 6.38 -11.62 -6.02
N TRP A 99 5.14 -11.23 -6.33
CA TRP A 99 4.86 -10.11 -7.22
C TRP A 99 5.15 -8.76 -6.56
N LEU A 100 4.72 -8.58 -5.31
CA LEU A 100 5.02 -7.36 -4.54
C LEU A 100 6.54 -7.15 -4.42
N ALA A 101 7.30 -8.20 -4.17
CA ALA A 101 8.76 -8.16 -4.07
C ALA A 101 9.48 -7.74 -5.37
N CYS A 102 8.81 -7.79 -6.53
CA CYS A 102 9.39 -7.32 -7.78
C CYS A 102 9.34 -5.79 -7.93
N ALA A 103 8.52 -5.11 -7.12
CA ALA A 103 8.23 -3.70 -7.26
C ALA A 103 9.13 -2.81 -6.39
N ASN A 104 9.31 -1.57 -6.84
CA ASN A 104 9.92 -0.49 -6.08
C ASN A 104 8.86 0.30 -5.31
N ILE A 105 7.66 0.50 -5.87
CA ILE A 105 6.61 1.32 -5.26
C ILE A 105 5.27 0.59 -5.37
N PHE A 106 4.49 0.59 -4.30
CA PHE A 106 3.06 0.25 -4.37
C PHE A 106 2.23 1.51 -4.59
N VAL A 107 1.33 1.49 -5.56
CA VAL A 107 0.48 2.64 -5.93
C VAL A 107 -1.01 2.28 -5.93
N LEU A 108 -1.82 3.02 -5.18
CA LEU A 108 -3.27 2.85 -5.11
C LEU A 108 -4.00 4.17 -4.78
N PRO A 109 -4.15 5.11 -5.73
CA PRO A 109 -4.84 6.38 -5.53
C PRO A 109 -6.37 6.18 -5.55
N THR A 110 -6.88 5.48 -4.55
CA THR A 110 -8.31 5.14 -4.41
C THR A 110 -9.16 6.34 -4.00
N THR A 111 -10.32 6.58 -4.62
CA THR A 111 -11.26 7.65 -4.21
C THR A 111 -12.12 7.27 -3.00
N GLY A 112 -11.93 6.08 -2.46
CA GLY A 112 -12.52 5.66 -1.20
C GLY A 112 -12.02 4.28 -0.81
N GLU A 113 -11.75 4.04 0.46
CA GLU A 113 -11.42 2.72 1.03
C GLU A 113 -11.90 2.65 2.47
N GLY A 114 -12.10 1.44 2.98
CA GLY A 114 -12.15 1.21 4.43
C GLY A 114 -10.72 1.11 4.96
N CYS A 115 -10.32 -0.08 5.38
CA CYS A 115 -8.91 -0.40 5.61
C CYS A 115 -8.41 -1.32 4.49
N SER A 116 -7.44 -0.84 3.70
CA SER A 116 -7.02 -1.55 2.49
C SER A 116 -6.04 -2.66 2.81
N ASN A 117 -6.44 -3.92 2.66
CA ASN A 117 -5.53 -5.06 2.87
C ASN A 117 -4.33 -5.01 1.92
N ALA A 118 -4.53 -4.59 0.66
CA ALA A 118 -3.46 -4.47 -0.32
C ALA A 118 -2.35 -3.48 0.11
N ILE A 119 -2.73 -2.34 0.71
CA ILE A 119 -1.76 -1.40 1.30
C ILE A 119 -1.03 -2.05 2.48
N SER A 120 -1.75 -2.75 3.36
CA SER A 120 -1.11 -3.42 4.50
C SER A 120 -0.15 -4.53 4.06
N GLU A 121 -0.47 -5.28 3.02
CA GLU A 121 0.36 -6.33 2.44
C GLU A 121 1.61 -5.72 1.80
N ALA A 122 1.47 -4.64 1.03
CA ALA A 122 2.60 -3.92 0.45
C ALA A 122 3.54 -3.34 1.51
N MET A 123 2.99 -2.76 2.58
CA MET A 123 3.77 -2.25 3.70
C MET A 123 4.55 -3.36 4.41
N ALA A 124 3.94 -4.53 4.60
CA ALA A 124 4.61 -5.69 5.19
C ALA A 124 5.74 -6.25 4.30
N MET A 125 5.66 -6.05 2.99
CA MET A 125 6.75 -6.34 2.05
C MET A 125 7.86 -5.29 2.04
N GLY A 126 7.73 -4.20 2.82
CA GLY A 126 8.71 -3.11 2.86
C GLY A 126 8.65 -2.18 1.64
N LEU A 127 7.49 -2.07 0.98
CA LEU A 127 7.32 -1.17 -0.16
C LEU A 127 6.96 0.25 0.31
N PRO A 128 7.62 1.29 -0.24
CA PRO A 128 7.09 2.65 -0.23
C PRO A 128 5.68 2.70 -0.86
N ILE A 129 4.81 3.51 -0.28
CA ILE A 129 3.39 3.60 -0.67
C ILE A 129 3.07 4.95 -1.29
N ILE A 130 2.37 4.94 -2.42
CA ILE A 130 1.66 6.12 -2.96
C ILE A 130 0.17 5.81 -2.93
N SER A 131 -0.59 6.62 -2.19
CA SER A 131 -2.03 6.41 -2.03
C SER A 131 -2.73 7.74 -1.77
N SER A 132 -4.05 7.71 -1.62
CA SER A 132 -4.87 8.91 -1.49
C SER A 132 -4.72 9.59 -0.15
N ASN A 133 -4.82 10.92 -0.12
CA ASN A 133 -4.87 11.76 1.08
C ASN A 133 -6.17 11.64 1.90
N LEU A 134 -6.88 10.52 1.79
CA LEU A 134 -8.09 10.24 2.54
C LEU A 134 -7.76 9.89 4.00
N PRO A 135 -8.61 10.28 4.98
CA PRO A 135 -8.38 9.96 6.39
C PRO A 135 -8.16 8.48 6.66
N GLU A 136 -8.91 7.60 5.98
CA GLU A 136 -8.84 6.14 6.18
C GLU A 136 -7.52 5.53 5.67
N ILE A 137 -6.89 6.18 4.70
CA ILE A 137 -5.57 5.79 4.19
C ILE A 137 -4.47 6.39 5.06
N SER A 138 -4.60 7.68 5.42
CA SER A 138 -3.59 8.39 6.21
C SER A 138 -3.36 7.76 7.58
N CYS A 139 -4.40 7.16 8.19
CA CYS A 139 -4.28 6.45 9.47
C CYS A 139 -3.67 5.04 9.34
N GLN A 140 -3.54 4.52 8.11
CA GLN A 140 -3.01 3.18 7.84
C GLN A 140 -1.51 3.20 7.51
N VAL A 141 -1.01 4.25 6.86
CA VAL A 141 0.35 4.34 6.31
C VAL A 141 1.31 5.08 7.23
N PHE A 142 2.62 4.97 6.95
CA PHE A 142 3.65 5.72 7.68
C PHE A 142 4.10 6.95 6.87
N PRO A 143 4.02 8.18 7.43
CA PRO A 143 4.34 9.40 6.69
C PRO A 143 5.78 9.47 6.14
N ASP A 144 6.72 8.77 6.76
CA ASP A 144 8.13 8.80 6.39
C ASP A 144 8.49 7.83 5.25
N SER A 145 7.59 6.89 4.92
CA SER A 145 7.73 5.92 3.83
C SER A 145 6.53 5.93 2.88
N SER A 146 5.74 7.01 2.86
CA SER A 146 4.53 7.10 2.03
C SER A 146 4.29 8.52 1.55
N ILE A 147 3.73 8.64 0.35
CA ILE A 147 3.24 9.90 -0.21
C ILE A 147 1.74 9.81 -0.39
N LEU A 148 1.04 10.80 0.16
CA LEU A 148 -0.40 10.95 0.02
C LEU A 148 -0.70 12.01 -1.04
N VAL A 149 -1.59 11.67 -1.98
CA VAL A 149 -1.94 12.52 -3.13
C VAL A 149 -3.44 12.70 -3.25
N ASP A 150 -3.91 13.73 -3.94
CA ASP A 150 -5.28 13.75 -4.46
C ASP A 150 -5.44 12.63 -5.51
N PRO A 151 -6.35 11.66 -5.31
CA PRO A 151 -6.53 10.54 -6.24
C PRO A 151 -6.98 10.95 -7.65
N MET A 152 -7.50 12.16 -7.83
CA MET A 152 -7.92 12.68 -9.13
C MET A 152 -6.84 13.54 -9.81
N SER A 153 -5.75 13.86 -9.10
CA SER A 153 -4.66 14.68 -9.62
C SER A 153 -3.55 13.83 -10.21
N ILE A 154 -3.51 13.75 -11.54
CA ILE A 154 -2.44 13.04 -12.27
C ILE A 154 -1.07 13.67 -11.93
N ASP A 155 -1.01 15.00 -11.83
CA ASP A 155 0.22 15.73 -11.51
C ASP A 155 0.78 15.36 -10.14
N GLU A 156 -0.07 15.21 -9.13
CA GLU A 156 0.38 14.79 -7.80
C GLU A 156 0.86 13.34 -7.79
N ILE A 157 0.16 12.43 -8.51
CA ILE A 157 0.62 11.05 -8.67
C ILE A 157 2.01 11.03 -9.32
N VAL A 158 2.22 11.80 -10.40
CA VAL A 158 3.50 11.89 -11.09
C VAL A 158 4.59 12.44 -10.18
N LYS A 159 4.31 13.55 -9.47
CA LYS A 159 5.25 14.14 -8.51
C LYS A 159 5.62 13.17 -7.40
N GLY A 160 4.64 12.44 -6.87
CA GLY A 160 4.86 11.42 -5.85
C GLY A 160 5.75 10.28 -6.34
N ILE A 161 5.48 9.77 -7.54
CA ILE A 161 6.29 8.70 -8.14
C ILE A 161 7.73 9.17 -8.34
N ASN A 162 7.94 10.35 -8.92
CA ASN A 162 9.28 10.89 -9.14
C ASN A 162 10.01 11.17 -7.83
N LEU A 163 9.33 11.72 -6.81
CA LEU A 163 9.95 11.98 -5.51
C LEU A 163 10.49 10.70 -4.86
N ILE A 164 9.70 9.61 -4.86
CA ILE A 164 10.18 8.32 -4.33
C ILE A 164 11.25 7.75 -5.24
N LYS A 165 11.12 7.82 -6.56
CA LYS A 165 12.11 7.30 -7.51
C LYS A 165 13.48 7.96 -7.32
N ASP A 166 13.51 9.28 -7.15
CA ASP A 166 14.75 10.05 -6.99
C ASP A 166 15.39 9.86 -5.60
N ASN A 167 14.61 9.42 -4.60
CA ASN A 167 15.05 9.19 -3.22
C ASN A 167 14.81 7.74 -2.77
N TYR A 168 14.90 6.79 -3.71
CA TYR A 168 14.37 5.43 -3.51
C TYR A 168 14.99 4.72 -2.32
N ASP A 169 16.31 4.79 -2.15
CA ASP A 169 17.02 4.09 -1.08
C ASP A 169 16.57 4.57 0.30
N GLU A 170 16.29 5.86 0.47
CA GLU A 170 15.79 6.43 1.72
C GLU A 170 14.38 5.93 2.02
N PHE A 171 13.46 6.03 1.06
CA PHE A 171 12.08 5.57 1.22
C PHE A 171 12.02 4.05 1.47
N GLN A 172 12.83 3.28 0.76
CA GLN A 172 12.91 1.82 0.90
C GLN A 172 13.44 1.42 2.27
N SER A 173 14.52 2.04 2.74
CA SER A 173 15.08 1.77 4.06
C SER A 173 14.05 2.01 5.18
N LYS A 174 13.32 3.14 5.11
CA LYS A 174 12.23 3.44 6.05
C LYS A 174 11.07 2.46 5.93
N ALA A 175 10.66 2.11 4.71
CA ALA A 175 9.58 1.14 4.49
C ALA A 175 9.93 -0.24 5.07
N ILE A 176 11.15 -0.74 4.87
CA ILE A 176 11.63 -2.00 5.46
C ILE A 176 11.64 -1.93 6.99
N LYS A 177 12.17 -0.84 7.56
CA LYS A 177 12.14 -0.61 9.01
C LYS A 177 10.71 -0.61 9.56
N ASN A 178 9.80 0.05 8.87
CA ASN A 178 8.38 0.12 9.22
C ASN A 178 7.70 -1.24 9.11
N ALA A 179 8.05 -2.07 8.13
CA ALA A 179 7.52 -3.44 7.98
C ALA A 179 7.75 -4.29 9.24
N HIS A 180 8.96 -4.21 9.84
CA HIS A 180 9.26 -4.90 11.10
C HIS A 180 8.42 -4.42 12.29
N SER A 181 7.83 -3.22 12.21
CA SER A 181 7.02 -2.63 13.28
C SER A 181 5.52 -3.00 13.21
N LEU A 182 5.10 -3.78 12.20
CA LEU A 182 3.72 -4.12 11.87
C LEU A 182 3.26 -5.58 12.21
N PRO A 183 3.82 -6.34 13.16
CA PRO A 183 3.34 -7.69 13.43
C PRO A 183 1.86 -7.68 13.86
N LYS A 184 1.09 -8.69 13.44
CA LYS A 184 -0.35 -8.83 13.77
C LYS A 184 -0.57 -8.88 15.27
N GLU A 185 0.37 -9.44 16.00
CA GLU A 185 0.39 -9.59 17.45
C GLU A 185 0.34 -8.21 18.12
N LYS A 186 1.11 -7.24 17.60
CA LYS A 186 1.13 -5.86 18.11
C LYS A 186 -0.22 -5.16 17.94
N ARG A 187 -0.96 -5.47 16.87
CA ARG A 187 -2.35 -4.99 16.71
C ARG A 187 -3.26 -5.60 17.78
N ALA A 188 -3.17 -6.90 18.02
CA ALA A 188 -3.96 -7.57 19.05
C ALA A 188 -3.63 -7.03 20.45
N GLU A 189 -2.35 -6.78 20.74
CA GLU A 189 -1.91 -6.17 22.01
C GLU A 189 -2.47 -4.77 22.23
N ILE A 190 -2.47 -3.90 21.20
CA ILE A 190 -3.05 -2.54 21.30
C ILE A 190 -4.53 -2.61 21.61
N ILE A 191 -5.28 -3.46 20.90
CA ILE A 191 -6.72 -3.64 21.11
C ILE A 191 -6.98 -4.18 22.53
N GLY A 192 -6.22 -5.21 22.95
CA GLY A 192 -6.36 -5.80 24.27
C GLY A 192 -6.08 -4.82 25.41
N LYS A 193 -4.99 -4.04 25.31
CA LYS A 193 -4.65 -3.00 26.28
C LYS A 193 -5.76 -1.96 26.42
N TRP A 194 -6.26 -1.47 25.29
CA TRP A 194 -7.33 -0.48 25.30
C TRP A 194 -8.63 -1.01 25.91
N ILE A 195 -9.04 -2.26 25.60
CA ILE A 195 -10.23 -2.87 26.22
C ILE A 195 -10.08 -2.92 27.75
N VAL A 196 -8.93 -3.35 28.25
CA VAL A 196 -8.67 -3.42 29.70
C VAL A 196 -8.70 -2.02 30.34
N GLU A 197 -8.11 -1.02 29.69
CA GLU A 197 -8.08 0.36 30.15
C GLU A 197 -9.48 0.99 30.22
N GLU A 198 -10.35 0.74 29.23
CA GLU A 198 -11.71 1.27 29.22
C GLU A 198 -12.60 0.60 30.27
N ILE A 199 -12.53 -0.74 30.41
CA ILE A 199 -13.26 -1.46 31.48
C ILE A 199 -12.84 -0.93 32.86
N SER A 200 -11.55 -0.70 33.08
CA SER A 200 -11.02 -0.20 34.35
C SER A 200 -11.43 1.25 34.68
N LYS A 201 -11.81 2.05 33.67
CA LYS A 201 -12.35 3.41 33.86
C LYS A 201 -13.82 3.38 34.22
N GLU A 202 -14.58 2.41 33.72
CA GLU A 202 -16.00 2.22 34.06
C GLU A 202 -16.17 1.71 35.48
N GLU A 203 -15.31 0.81 35.97
CA GLU A 203 -15.37 0.29 37.36
C GLU A 203 -15.02 1.32 38.45
N LYS A 204 -14.44 2.46 38.06
CA LYS A 204 -14.02 3.55 38.97
C LYS A 204 -14.98 4.75 39.01
N ASN A 205 -16.02 4.74 38.18
CA ASN A 205 -17.10 5.74 38.16
C ASN A 205 -18.38 5.15 38.73
#